data_AF-A0A413I2K4-F1
#
_entry.id   AF-A0A413I2K4-F1
#
_cell.length_a   1.000
_cell.length_b   1.000
_cell.length_c   1.000
_cell.angle_alpha   90.00
_cell.angle_beta   90.00
_cell.angle_gamma   90.00
#
_symmetry.space_group_name_H-M   'P 1'
#
loop_
_entity.id
_entity.type
_entity.pdbx_description
1 polymer ?
#
loop_
_entity_poly.entity_id
_entity_poly.type
_entity_poly.pdbx_seq_one_letter_code
_entity_poly.pdbx_strand_id
1 'polypeptide(L)'
;ANPVNIMGASKKIMEEMIMAYSSRFKISTARFANVAFSNGSLLAGFIDRLMKRQPLSSPNDVKRYFVSPEESGQICMLACILGQNREIFFPKLGVGQMMTFSSIADRFLHSLGYEVKQCASEEEARRFAAEMPVDSKVYPVYYFTSDTTGEKGFEEFYVKGEKINPERFGS
;
A
#
# COMPACT_ATOMS: atom_id res chain seq x y z
N ALA A 1 7.86 -11.21 -11.41
CA ALA A 1 6.57 -11.25 -10.69
C ALA A 1 5.63 -12.25 -11.34
N ASN A 2 4.93 -13.08 -10.56
CA ASN A 2 3.85 -13.95 -11.03
C ASN A 2 2.51 -13.22 -10.81
N PRO A 3 1.93 -12.57 -11.84
CA PRO A 3 0.69 -11.80 -11.68
C PRO A 3 -0.50 -12.73 -11.46
N VAL A 4 -1.37 -12.36 -10.52
CA VAL A 4 -2.63 -13.07 -10.22
C VAL A 4 -3.86 -12.26 -10.65
N ASN A 5 -3.66 -11.06 -11.19
CA ASN A 5 -4.71 -10.18 -11.68
C ASN A 5 -4.26 -9.41 -12.94
N ILE A 6 -5.23 -8.82 -13.65
CA ILE A 6 -5.00 -8.10 -14.92
C ILE A 6 -4.04 -6.91 -14.75
N MET A 7 -4.13 -6.20 -13.62
CA MET A 7 -3.22 -5.07 -13.31
C MET A 7 -1.76 -5.55 -13.20
N GLY A 8 -1.51 -6.66 -12.53
CA GLY A 8 -0.19 -7.26 -12.42
C GLY A 8 0.33 -7.71 -13.77
N ALA A 9 -0.54 -8.31 -14.60
CA ALA A 9 -0.19 -8.77 -15.94
C ALA A 9 0.18 -7.60 -16.86
N SER A 10 -0.59 -6.50 -16.83
CA SER A 10 -0.30 -5.31 -17.65
C SER A 10 1.02 -4.64 -17.23
N LYS A 11 1.30 -4.53 -15.92
CA LYS A 11 2.60 -4.06 -15.42
C LYS A 11 3.75 -4.96 -15.84
N LYS A 12 3.56 -6.28 -15.85
CA LYS A 12 4.58 -7.24 -16.27
C LYS A 12 4.91 -7.08 -17.77
N ILE A 13 3.89 -6.96 -18.61
CA ILE A 13 4.07 -6.69 -20.05
C ILE A 13 4.77 -5.34 -20.26
N MET A 14 4.38 -4.30 -19.53
CA MET A 14 5.03 -2.98 -19.60
C MET A 14 6.53 -3.08 -19.24
N GLU A 15 6.87 -3.79 -18.16
CA GLU A 15 8.26 -3.99 -17.73
C GLU A 15 9.07 -4.73 -18.80
N GLU A 16 8.53 -5.79 -19.40
CA GLU A 16 9.20 -6.51 -20.48
C GLU A 16 9.38 -5.66 -21.74
N MET A 17 8.35 -4.89 -22.09
CA MET A 17 8.38 -3.99 -23.24
C MET A 17 9.47 -2.93 -23.09
N ILE A 18 9.53 -2.21 -21.97
CA ILE A 18 10.58 -1.21 -21.77
C ILE A 18 11.95 -1.88 -21.76
N MET A 19 12.11 -3.04 -21.10
CA MET A 19 13.40 -3.75 -21.04
C MET A 19 13.89 -4.22 -22.41
N ALA A 20 13.00 -4.47 -23.38
CA ALA A 20 13.38 -4.76 -24.76
C ALA A 20 14.15 -3.60 -25.44
N TYR A 21 13.93 -2.35 -25.01
CA TYR A 21 14.63 -1.16 -25.51
C TYR A 21 15.96 -0.86 -24.78
N SER A 22 16.33 -1.67 -23.79
CA SER A 22 17.54 -1.44 -22.98
C SER A 22 18.86 -1.47 -23.77
N SER A 23 18.88 -2.01 -25.00
CA SER A 23 20.05 -1.94 -25.88
C SER A 23 20.23 -0.57 -26.54
N ARG A 24 19.16 0.24 -26.61
CA ARG A 24 19.16 1.58 -27.21
C ARG A 24 19.26 2.68 -26.16
N PHE A 25 18.62 2.48 -25.02
CA PHE A 25 18.60 3.43 -23.91
C PHE A 25 18.95 2.73 -22.61
N LYS A 26 19.61 3.44 -21.71
CA LYS A 26 19.77 2.98 -20.33
C LYS A 26 18.40 2.98 -19.68
N ILE A 27 17.97 1.82 -19.18
CA ILE A 27 16.68 1.67 -18.51
C ILE A 27 16.91 1.12 -17.12
N SER A 28 16.40 1.81 -16.11
CA SER A 28 16.32 1.35 -14.73
C SER A 28 14.91 1.61 -14.22
N THR A 29 14.42 0.74 -13.33
CA THR A 29 13.08 0.85 -12.78
C THR A 29 13.08 0.70 -11.27
N ALA A 30 11.96 1.04 -10.64
CA ALA A 30 11.71 0.81 -9.23
C ALA A 30 10.45 -0.04 -9.06
N ARG A 31 10.50 -1.00 -8.13
CA ARG A 31 9.36 -1.76 -7.63
C ARG A 31 9.22 -1.40 -6.15
N PHE A 32 8.11 -0.79 -5.77
CA PHE A 32 7.79 -0.55 -4.37
C PHE A 32 6.35 -0.96 -4.10
N ALA A 33 6.06 -1.07 -2.82
CA ALA A 33 4.78 -1.53 -2.30
C ALA A 33 3.67 -0.50 -2.49
N ASN A 34 2.60 -0.63 -1.72
CA ASN A 34 1.62 0.43 -1.58
C ASN A 34 2.27 1.71 -1.05
N VAL A 35 1.99 2.82 -1.71
CA VAL A 35 2.33 4.15 -1.21
C VAL A 35 1.20 4.62 -0.32
N ALA A 36 1.50 4.89 0.94
CA ALA A 36 0.52 5.31 1.93
C ALA A 36 -0.17 6.61 1.49
N PHE A 37 -1.51 6.66 1.60
CA PHE A 37 -2.34 7.80 1.22
C PHE A 37 -2.17 8.27 -0.24
N SER A 38 -1.72 7.39 -1.13
CA SER A 38 -1.71 7.66 -2.58
C SER A 38 -3.13 7.82 -3.14
N ASN A 39 -3.27 8.60 -4.21
CA ASN A 39 -4.57 8.87 -4.83
C ASN A 39 -5.29 7.57 -5.24
N GLY A 40 -6.55 7.46 -4.86
CA GLY A 40 -7.38 6.27 -5.13
C GLY A 40 -7.09 5.08 -4.22
N SER A 41 -6.15 5.18 -3.28
CA SER A 41 -5.93 4.14 -2.27
C SER A 41 -7.03 4.14 -1.20
N LEU A 42 -7.22 3.00 -0.53
CA LEU A 42 -8.13 2.90 0.61
C LEU A 42 -7.77 3.90 1.73
N LEU A 43 -6.46 4.15 1.94
CA LEU A 43 -5.98 5.11 2.93
C LEU A 43 -6.35 6.56 2.56
N ALA A 44 -6.26 6.94 1.29
CA ALA A 44 -6.78 8.24 0.83
C ALA A 44 -8.30 8.33 1.07
N GLY A 45 -9.02 7.22 0.86
CA GLY A 45 -10.43 7.09 1.21
C GLY A 45 -10.72 7.35 2.69
N PHE A 46 -9.79 7.08 3.62
CA PHE A 46 -9.98 7.42 5.03
C PHE A 46 -10.06 8.93 5.24
N ILE A 47 -9.22 9.70 4.55
CA ILE A 47 -9.25 11.17 4.62
C ILE A 47 -10.59 11.68 4.05
N ASP A 48 -11.01 11.16 2.90
CA ASP A 48 -12.28 11.54 2.27
C ASP A 48 -13.49 11.26 3.17
N ARG A 49 -13.49 10.10 3.83
CA ARG A 49 -14.58 9.71 4.75
C ARG A 49 -14.55 10.54 6.02
N LEU A 50 -13.36 10.83 6.55
CA LEU A 50 -13.19 11.73 7.69
C LEU A 50 -13.79 13.11 7.39
N MET A 51 -13.44 13.71 6.24
CA MET A 51 -13.97 15.01 5.81
C MET A 51 -15.49 15.02 5.67
N LYS A 52 -16.08 13.89 5.26
CA LYS A 52 -17.52 13.69 5.10
C LYS A 52 -18.23 13.19 6.37
N ARG A 53 -17.50 13.02 7.48
CA ARG A 53 -18.01 12.42 8.73
C ARG A 53 -18.66 11.05 8.51
N GLN A 54 -18.03 10.22 7.69
CA GLN A 54 -18.47 8.86 7.38
C GLN A 54 -17.60 7.84 8.11
N PRO A 55 -18.16 6.69 8.53
CA PRO A 55 -17.40 5.68 9.25
C PRO A 55 -16.24 5.16 8.40
N LEU A 56 -15.09 4.88 9.00
CA LEU A 56 -14.00 4.22 8.27
C LEU A 56 -14.32 2.73 8.11
N SER A 57 -13.95 2.15 6.97
CA SER A 57 -14.17 0.74 6.69
C SER A 57 -12.95 0.13 6.02
N SER A 58 -12.50 -1.02 6.50
CA SER A 58 -11.30 -1.67 5.97
C SER A 58 -11.20 -3.15 6.34
N PRO A 59 -10.50 -3.97 5.52
CA PRO A 59 -10.22 -5.35 5.89
C PRO A 59 -9.25 -5.43 7.09
N ASN A 60 -9.41 -6.45 7.94
CA ASN A 60 -8.56 -6.67 9.13
C ASN A 60 -7.53 -7.80 8.98
N ASP A 61 -7.63 -8.58 7.92
CA ASP A 61 -6.85 -9.79 7.64
C ASP A 61 -5.82 -9.58 6.53
N VAL A 62 -6.01 -8.58 5.67
CA VAL A 62 -5.08 -8.25 4.58
C VAL A 62 -3.90 -7.43 5.10
N LYS A 63 -2.70 -8.01 5.00
CA LYS A 63 -1.43 -7.37 5.35
C LYS A 63 -0.70 -6.90 4.11
N ARG A 64 -0.20 -5.66 4.13
CA ARG A 64 0.56 -5.06 3.03
C ARG A 64 1.76 -4.29 3.56
N TYR A 65 2.74 -4.11 2.68
CA TYR A 65 3.81 -3.16 2.89
C TYR A 65 3.34 -1.76 2.52
N PHE A 66 3.69 -0.78 3.34
CA PHE A 66 3.42 0.62 3.07
C PHE A 66 4.72 1.40 3.14
N VAL A 67 4.97 2.20 2.12
CA VAL A 67 6.02 3.22 2.11
C VAL A 67 5.36 4.59 2.06
N SER A 68 5.99 5.58 2.68
CA SER A 68 5.57 6.98 2.57
C SER A 68 5.74 7.49 1.12
N PRO A 69 5.01 8.55 0.73
CA PRO A 69 5.25 9.22 -0.53
C PRO A 69 6.72 9.65 -0.72
N GLU A 70 7.37 10.12 0.34
CA GLU A 70 8.77 10.52 0.31
C GLU A 70 9.70 9.34 0.01
N GLU A 71 9.58 8.23 0.76
CA GLU A 71 10.38 7.02 0.51
C GLU A 71 10.18 6.47 -0.91
N SER A 72 8.95 6.51 -1.43
CA SER A 72 8.68 6.08 -2.81
C SER A 72 9.37 6.99 -3.84
N GLY A 73 9.39 8.30 -3.59
CA GLY A 73 10.11 9.28 -4.43
C GLY A 73 11.62 9.09 -4.37
N GLN A 74 12.16 8.82 -3.18
CA GLN A 74 13.59 8.55 -2.97
C GLN A 74 14.03 7.30 -3.74
N ILE A 75 13.26 6.20 -3.71
CA ILE A 75 13.60 4.99 -4.47
C ILE A 75 13.60 5.26 -5.98
N CYS A 76 12.62 6.01 -6.48
CA CYS A 76 12.58 6.42 -7.89
C CYS A 76 13.81 7.27 -8.27
N MET A 77 14.19 8.21 -7.41
CA MET A 77 15.38 9.05 -7.61
C MET A 77 16.66 8.21 -7.63
N LEU A 78 16.82 7.28 -6.68
CA LEU A 78 17.96 6.37 -6.62
C LEU A 78 18.04 5.49 -7.87
N ALA A 79 16.92 4.93 -8.33
CA ALA A 79 16.88 4.14 -9.56
C ALA A 79 17.27 4.97 -10.79
N CYS A 80 16.81 6.23 -10.85
CA CYS A 80 17.10 7.15 -11.95
C CYS A 80 18.59 7.53 -12.02
N ILE A 81 19.18 7.93 -10.88
CA ILE A 81 20.55 8.47 -10.82
C ILE A 81 21.58 7.34 -10.78
N LEU A 82 21.39 6.36 -9.88
CA LEU A 82 22.40 5.34 -9.55
C LEU A 82 22.16 4.00 -10.26
N GLY A 83 20.97 3.79 -10.80
CA GLY A 83 20.65 2.54 -11.47
C GLY A 83 21.51 2.33 -12.69
N GLN A 84 21.97 1.10 -12.90
CA GLN A 84 22.63 0.66 -14.12
C GLN A 84 21.58 0.11 -15.09
N ASN A 85 22.01 -0.15 -16.32
CA ASN A 85 21.09 -0.65 -17.34
C ASN A 85 20.48 -2.00 -16.91
N ARG A 86 19.15 -2.11 -17.05
CA ARG A 86 18.30 -3.24 -16.65
C ARG A 86 18.18 -3.48 -15.14
N GLU A 87 18.61 -2.54 -14.30
CA GLU A 87 18.46 -2.69 -12.85
C GLU A 87 17.07 -2.29 -12.37
N ILE A 88 16.61 -3.02 -11.35
CA ILE A 88 15.33 -2.82 -10.70
C ILE A 88 15.59 -2.60 -9.22
N PHE A 89 15.21 -1.42 -8.73
CA PHE A 89 15.39 -1.02 -7.33
C PHE A 89 14.13 -1.39 -6.55
N PHE A 90 14.29 -1.90 -5.34
CA PHE A 90 13.17 -2.18 -4.45
C PHE A 90 13.58 -1.99 -2.99
N PRO A 91 12.66 -1.62 -2.10
CA PRO A 91 12.97 -1.42 -0.70
C PRO A 91 13.28 -2.76 -0.02
N LYS A 92 14.26 -2.77 0.88
CA LYS A 92 14.54 -3.90 1.77
C LYS A 92 13.46 -3.93 2.86
N LEU A 93 12.41 -4.70 2.63
CA LEU A 93 11.29 -4.82 3.57
C LEU A 93 11.27 -6.21 4.21
N GLY A 94 11.30 -6.25 5.54
CA GLY A 94 11.18 -7.47 6.33
C GLY A 94 9.73 -7.81 6.65
N VAL A 95 9.42 -9.09 6.92
CA VAL A 95 8.05 -9.58 7.23
C VAL A 95 7.39 -8.78 8.38
N GLY A 96 8.17 -8.31 9.36
CA GLY A 96 7.67 -7.53 10.50
C GLY A 96 7.19 -6.11 10.16
N GLN A 97 7.45 -5.60 8.96
CA GLN A 97 7.04 -4.25 8.53
C GLN A 97 5.66 -4.25 7.84
N MET A 98 5.02 -5.40 7.68
CA MET A 98 3.67 -5.47 7.12
C MET A 98 2.64 -4.98 8.14
N MET A 99 1.66 -4.21 7.66
CA MET A 99 0.57 -3.67 8.46
C MET A 99 -0.78 -4.06 7.85
N THR A 100 -1.80 -4.25 8.69
CA THR A 100 -3.19 -4.39 8.22
C THR A 100 -3.80 -3.03 7.99
N PHE A 101 -4.77 -2.94 7.09
CA PHE A 101 -5.49 -1.68 6.88
C PHE A 101 -6.23 -1.22 8.14
N SER A 102 -6.81 -2.15 8.91
CA SER A 102 -7.41 -1.85 10.22
C SER A 102 -6.41 -1.22 11.20
N SER A 103 -5.19 -1.76 11.31
CA SER A 103 -4.17 -1.19 12.19
C SER A 103 -3.74 0.22 11.78
N ILE A 104 -3.78 0.52 10.47
CA ILE A 104 -3.49 1.86 9.95
C ILE A 104 -4.66 2.81 10.25
N ALA A 105 -5.91 2.35 10.09
CA ALA A 105 -7.09 3.12 10.43
C ALA A 105 -7.11 3.52 11.91
N ASP A 106 -6.81 2.58 12.82
CA ASP A 106 -6.71 2.86 14.26
C ASP A 106 -5.62 3.91 14.53
N ARG A 107 -4.41 3.71 14.01
CA ARG A 107 -3.30 4.68 14.18
C ARG A 107 -3.61 6.05 13.60
N PHE A 108 -4.30 6.10 12.47
CA PHE A 108 -4.73 7.34 11.82
C PHE A 108 -5.77 8.08 12.65
N LEU A 109 -6.76 7.38 13.22
CA LEU A 109 -7.75 8.00 14.11
C LEU A 109 -7.11 8.47 15.42
N HIS A 110 -6.24 7.67 16.03
CA HIS A 110 -5.52 8.03 17.25
C HIS A 110 -4.59 9.23 17.05
N SER A 111 -3.90 9.35 15.91
CA SER A 111 -3.05 10.52 15.62
C SER A 111 -3.85 11.82 15.47
N LEU A 112 -5.14 11.72 15.16
CA LEU A 112 -6.09 12.83 15.11
C LEU A 112 -6.81 13.08 16.45
N GLY A 113 -6.52 12.29 17.49
CA GLY A 113 -7.11 12.40 18.82
C GLY A 113 -8.47 11.72 18.99
N TYR A 114 -8.84 10.81 18.09
CA TYR A 114 -10.05 10.00 18.22
C TYR A 114 -9.78 8.67 18.94
N GLU A 115 -10.81 8.22 19.66
CA GLU A 115 -10.99 6.87 20.17
C GLU A 115 -11.77 6.05 19.14
N VAL A 116 -11.35 4.81 18.93
CA VAL A 116 -11.95 3.92 17.93
C VAL A 116 -13.16 3.20 18.51
N LYS A 117 -14.32 3.33 17.86
CA LYS A 117 -15.49 2.49 18.11
C LYS A 117 -15.65 1.48 16.99
N GLN A 118 -15.25 0.24 17.23
CA GLN A 118 -15.49 -0.85 16.31
C GLN A 118 -16.97 -1.27 16.33
N CYS A 119 -17.64 -1.12 15.19
CA CYS A 119 -19.01 -1.53 14.96
C CYS A 119 -19.06 -2.95 14.37
N ALA A 120 -20.13 -3.68 14.65
CA ALA A 120 -20.33 -5.05 14.17
C ALA A 120 -20.83 -5.13 12.73
N SER A 121 -21.49 -4.08 12.23
CA SER A 121 -21.96 -3.99 10.85
C SER A 121 -21.77 -2.59 10.25
N GLU A 122 -21.85 -2.51 8.92
CA GLU A 122 -21.78 -1.23 8.23
C GLU A 122 -22.99 -0.33 8.58
N GLU A 123 -24.18 -0.91 8.76
CA GLU A 123 -25.38 -0.17 9.18
C GLU A 123 -25.23 0.42 10.58
N GLU A 124 -24.62 -0.32 11.52
CA GLU A 124 -24.31 0.22 12.84
C GLU A 124 -23.33 1.40 12.75
N ALA A 125 -22.26 1.26 11.98
CA ALA A 125 -21.26 2.31 11.80
C ALA A 125 -21.86 3.57 11.15
N ARG A 126 -22.73 3.40 10.15
CA ARG A 126 -23.43 4.52 9.49
C ARG A 126 -24.42 5.22 10.43
N ARG A 127 -25.20 4.47 11.22
CA ARG A 127 -26.11 5.04 12.21
C ARG A 127 -25.35 5.85 13.26
N PHE A 128 -24.28 5.28 13.81
CA PHE A 128 -23.45 5.99 14.77
C PHE A 128 -22.86 7.27 14.18
N ALA A 129 -22.34 7.22 12.95
CA ALA A 129 -21.79 8.40 12.28
C ALA A 129 -22.86 9.51 12.04
N ALA A 130 -24.10 9.12 11.76
CA ALA A 130 -25.21 10.08 11.55
C ALA A 130 -25.66 10.76 12.84
N GLU A 131 -25.58 10.06 13.98
CA GLU A 131 -25.97 10.56 15.30
C GLU A 131 -24.79 11.19 16.07
N MET A 132 -23.56 11.07 15.55
CA MET A 132 -22.33 11.49 16.21
C MET A 132 -22.30 13.02 16.44
N PRO A 133 -22.13 13.48 17.70
CA PRO A 133 -21.93 14.90 18.00
C PRO A 133 -20.70 15.47 17.29
N VAL A 134 -20.72 16.78 17.01
CA VAL A 134 -19.62 17.47 16.31
C VAL A 134 -18.30 17.41 17.08
N ASP A 135 -18.38 17.38 18.40
CA ASP A 135 -17.29 17.32 19.36
C ASP A 135 -16.98 15.90 19.86
N SER A 136 -17.59 14.87 19.22
CA SER A 136 -17.33 13.48 19.57
C SER A 136 -15.85 13.17 19.42
N LYS A 137 -15.26 12.64 20.50
CA LYS A 137 -13.92 12.04 20.45
C LYS A 137 -13.94 10.60 19.99
N VAL A 138 -15.10 10.01 19.76
CA VAL A 138 -15.24 8.61 19.37
C VAL A 138 -15.60 8.54 17.88
N TYR A 139 -14.84 7.78 17.10
CA TYR A 139 -15.06 7.63 15.66
C TYR A 139 -15.46 6.19 15.29
N PRO A 140 -16.55 6.00 14.51
CA PRO A 140 -17.01 4.66 14.14
C PRO A 140 -16.13 4.05 13.04
N VAL A 141 -15.76 2.79 13.24
CA VAL A 141 -15.06 1.97 12.25
C VAL A 141 -15.80 0.65 12.03
N TYR A 142 -15.73 0.12 10.82
CA TYR A 142 -16.20 -1.22 10.49
C TYR A 142 -15.05 -2.03 9.88
N TYR A 143 -14.67 -3.12 10.56
CA TYR A 143 -13.60 -4.00 10.11
C TYR A 143 -14.16 -5.35 9.70
N PHE A 144 -13.87 -5.75 8.46
CA PHE A 144 -14.38 -6.99 7.87
C PHE A 144 -13.24 -7.93 7.50
N THR A 145 -13.55 -9.23 7.38
CA THR A 145 -12.63 -10.21 6.80
C THR A 145 -12.76 -10.17 5.28
N SER A 146 -11.64 -10.17 4.58
CA SER A 146 -11.61 -10.12 3.13
C SER A 146 -12.10 -11.42 2.50
N ASP A 147 -12.89 -11.31 1.43
CA ASP A 147 -13.23 -12.43 0.53
C ASP A 147 -12.37 -12.33 -0.75
N THR A 148 -11.05 -12.24 -0.57
CA THR A 148 -10.14 -12.14 -1.70
C THR A 148 -9.80 -13.52 -2.24
N THR A 149 -10.68 -14.06 -3.08
CA THR A 149 -10.36 -15.24 -3.88
C THR A 149 -9.23 -14.89 -4.86
N GLY A 150 -8.00 -15.36 -4.62
CA GLY A 150 -6.88 -15.27 -5.56
C GLY A 150 -5.90 -14.09 -5.38
N GLU A 151 -6.05 -13.24 -4.37
CA GLU A 151 -5.00 -12.27 -4.05
C GLU A 151 -3.83 -12.92 -3.30
N LYS A 152 -2.60 -12.56 -3.66
CA LYS A 152 -1.42 -12.99 -2.91
C LYS A 152 -1.45 -12.37 -1.51
N GLY A 153 -1.25 -13.19 -0.48
CA GLY A 153 -1.20 -12.74 0.91
C GLY A 153 -0.02 -11.81 1.25
N PHE A 154 0.98 -11.70 0.37
CA PHE A 154 2.08 -10.74 0.49
C PHE A 154 2.65 -10.37 -0.89
N GLU A 155 3.33 -9.23 -0.96
CA GLU A 155 4.00 -8.75 -2.17
C GLU A 155 5.40 -9.37 -2.32
N GLU A 156 5.67 -9.91 -3.50
CA GLU A 156 7.00 -10.45 -3.86
C GLU A 156 7.71 -9.43 -4.76
N PHE A 157 8.78 -8.81 -4.26
CA PHE A 157 9.58 -7.85 -5.05
C PHE A 157 10.51 -8.52 -6.06
N TYR A 158 10.88 -9.77 -5.82
CA TYR A 158 11.69 -10.60 -6.71
C TYR A 158 11.17 -12.03 -6.74
N VAL A 159 11.45 -12.74 -7.84
CA VAL A 159 11.09 -14.16 -8.01
C VAL A 159 12.32 -15.06 -8.02
N LYS A 160 12.12 -16.34 -7.73
CA LYS A 160 13.18 -17.36 -7.77
C LYS A 160 13.81 -17.40 -9.18
N GLY A 161 15.09 -17.06 -9.27
CA GLY A 161 15.85 -17.00 -10.53
C GLY A 161 16.27 -15.59 -10.97
N GLU A 162 15.71 -14.53 -10.39
CA GLU A 162 16.25 -13.17 -10.58
C GLU A 162 17.58 -13.02 -9.81
N LYS A 163 18.57 -12.38 -10.44
CA LYS A 163 19.85 -12.04 -9.79
C LYS A 163 19.62 -10.82 -8.89
N ILE A 164 19.85 -10.98 -7.59
CA ILE A 164 19.74 -9.90 -6.61
C ILE A 164 21.12 -9.46 -6.12
N ASN A 165 21.28 -8.16 -5.86
CA ASN A 165 22.47 -7.60 -5.23
C ASN A 165 22.08 -6.81 -3.98
N PRO A 166 21.81 -7.52 -2.85
CA PRO A 166 21.34 -6.86 -1.63
C PRO A 166 22.44 -6.00 -0.97
N GLU A 167 23.72 -6.26 -1.22
CA GLU A 167 24.84 -5.62 -0.52
C GLU A 167 25.24 -4.27 -1.12
N ARG A 168 24.88 -3.98 -2.37
CA ARG A 168 25.30 -2.74 -3.06
C ARG A 168 24.93 -1.45 -2.31
N PHE A 169 23.80 -1.47 -1.61
CA PHE A 169 23.30 -0.36 -0.80
C PHE A 169 23.10 -0.80 0.65
N GLY A 170 24.03 -1.63 1.17
CA GLY A 170 24.15 -1.94 2.59
C GLY A 170 24.96 -0.86 3.31
N SER A 171 24.57 -0.59 4.56
CA SER A 171 25.44 -0.01 5.59
C SER A 171 26.14 -1.12 6.34
#